data_AF-A0AAV2P4H0-F1
#
_entry.id   AF-A0AAV2P4H0-F1
#
_cell.length_a   1.000
_cell.length_b   1.000
_cell.length_c   1.000
_cell.angle_alpha   90.00
_cell.angle_beta   90.00
_cell.angle_gamma   90.00
#
_symmetry.space_group_name_H-M   'P 1'
#
loop_
_entity.id
_entity.type
_entity.pdbx_description
1 polymer ?
#
loop_
_entity_poly.entity_id
_entity_poly.type
_entity_poly.pdbx_seq_one_letter_code
_entity_poly.pdbx_strand_id
1 'polypeptide(L)'
;MSDDEDQYSSEEEVEEVQPEKKTEGRASQKESGENIEFMKRQEQKRSDLDEQLKEYIAEWRKQRAKEEDELKRLKDKQAKRKVTRADEEKRLAQKKKEEEERRQREIEEKKQRDIEEKRKRLEESEKKRQAMMQAMKDQANKAKGPNFTITKKDLAGNLSSAQLERNKTKEQLEEEKKISLSIRIKPLEIENLNIDKLRTKATELWEAIVKLETEKYDLEERQKRQDYDLKELKERQKQQLRHKALKKGLDPEALTGKYPPKIQVASKYERRVDTRSYDDKKKLFEGGLTDQQKEFMEKQWTQQKEQFLGRQKTKLPKWFGERPGKKPGDPESPEGEEDVKAAVDDDLEEPQFEEEEEEEEGGEKEEVEEEEEEEEEEEEEEEEEEEEEEEEEEEE
;
A
#
# COMPACT_ATOMS: atom_id res chain seq x y z
N MET A 1 -7.49 3.11 41.56
CA MET A 1 -6.22 3.71 41.11
C MET A 1 -6.62 4.59 39.96
N SER A 2 -6.94 5.82 40.33
CA SER A 2 -6.06 7.00 40.20
C SER A 2 -6.04 7.41 38.73
N ASP A 3 -6.94 8.30 38.31
CA ASP A 3 -6.88 9.77 38.55
C ASP A 3 -5.80 10.35 37.65
N ASP A 4 -6.24 10.99 36.56
CA ASP A 4 -5.43 11.98 35.86
C ASP A 4 -6.36 13.09 35.36
N GLU A 5 -6.00 14.28 35.80
CA GLU A 5 -6.68 15.56 35.67
C GLU A 5 -6.54 16.09 34.24
N ASP A 6 -7.51 16.89 33.78
CA ASP A 6 -7.10 18.23 33.36
C ASP A 6 -8.28 19.21 33.35
N GLN A 7 -8.15 20.17 34.27
CA GLN A 7 -9.04 21.31 34.48
C GLN A 7 -8.64 22.45 33.54
N TYR A 8 -9.46 22.75 32.55
CA TYR A 8 -9.41 24.07 31.91
C TYR A 8 -10.20 25.09 32.75
N SER A 9 -9.46 25.73 33.66
CA SER A 9 -9.87 26.94 34.38
C SER A 9 -9.75 28.14 33.43
N SER A 10 -10.88 28.67 32.96
CA SER A 10 -10.94 29.99 32.33
C SER A 10 -11.39 30.99 33.39
N GLU A 11 -10.42 31.72 33.96
CA GLU A 11 -10.61 32.86 34.83
C GLU A 11 -11.33 33.99 34.06
N GLU A 12 -12.63 34.14 34.30
CA GLU A 12 -13.34 35.39 34.03
C GLU A 12 -13.43 36.18 35.34
N GLU A 13 -12.58 37.20 35.43
CA GLU A 13 -12.45 38.16 36.51
C GLU A 13 -13.75 38.94 36.71
N VAL A 14 -14.59 38.54 37.67
CA VAL A 14 -15.79 39.29 38.07
C VAL A 14 -15.40 40.25 39.19
N GLU A 15 -15.21 41.51 38.81
CA GLU A 15 -14.95 42.66 39.68
C GLU A 15 -16.06 42.83 40.74
N GLU A 16 -15.71 42.57 42.00
CA GLU A 16 -16.59 42.71 43.17
C GLU A 16 -16.77 44.19 43.54
N VAL A 17 -17.84 44.82 43.03
CA VAL A 17 -18.19 46.20 43.36
C VAL A 17 -18.83 46.27 44.76
N GLN A 18 -18.07 46.76 45.74
CA GLN A 18 -18.55 47.10 47.08
C GLN A 18 -19.60 48.22 47.02
N PRO A 19 -20.74 48.14 47.74
CA PRO A 19 -21.65 49.26 47.88
C PRO A 19 -21.17 50.23 49.00
N GLU A 20 -20.85 51.45 48.58
CA GLU A 20 -20.60 52.61 49.43
C GLU A 20 -21.75 52.87 50.41
N LYS A 21 -21.39 53.09 51.69
CA LYS A 21 -22.27 53.58 52.74
C LYS A 21 -22.60 55.05 52.47
N LYS A 22 -23.86 55.35 52.13
CA LYS A 22 -24.44 56.69 52.26
C LYS A 22 -25.45 56.75 53.40
N THR A 23 -25.25 57.78 54.18
CA THR A 23 -25.99 58.26 55.35
C THR A 23 -27.43 58.60 55.01
N GLU A 24 -28.37 58.28 55.91
CA GLU A 24 -29.57 59.07 56.25
C GLU A 24 -30.26 58.33 57.42
N GLY A 25 -30.49 58.94 58.58
CA GLY A 25 -31.60 59.87 58.73
C GLY A 25 -32.71 59.15 59.50
N ARG A 26 -32.59 59.13 60.83
CA ARG A 26 -33.60 58.57 61.74
C ARG A 26 -34.87 59.43 61.67
N ALA A 27 -35.90 58.94 60.98
CA ALA A 27 -37.27 59.43 61.10
C ALA A 27 -38.22 58.24 61.29
N SER A 28 -38.80 58.19 62.48
CA SER A 28 -40.02 57.45 62.83
C SER A 28 -41.10 57.70 61.79
N GLN A 29 -41.91 56.67 61.45
CA GLN A 29 -43.39 56.69 61.49
C GLN A 29 -44.02 55.62 60.56
N LYS A 30 -44.57 54.57 61.17
CA LYS A 30 -45.76 53.80 60.79
C LYS A 30 -46.37 54.07 59.38
N GLU A 31 -46.09 53.20 58.39
CA GLU A 31 -46.77 53.05 57.08
C GLU A 31 -46.25 51.72 56.48
N SER A 32 -46.96 50.81 55.82
CA SER A 32 -48.37 50.50 55.57
C SER A 32 -48.35 49.01 55.09
N GLY A 33 -49.35 48.20 55.44
CA GLY A 33 -49.40 46.78 55.00
C GLY A 33 -49.44 46.61 53.46
N GLU A 34 -49.84 47.66 52.75
CA GLU A 34 -49.97 47.72 51.29
C GLU A 34 -48.61 47.68 50.56
N ASN A 35 -47.53 48.20 51.16
CA ASN A 35 -46.18 48.15 50.57
C ASN A 35 -45.60 46.72 50.60
N ILE A 36 -45.90 45.97 51.67
CA ILE A 36 -45.50 44.56 51.80
C ILE A 36 -46.24 43.68 50.78
N GLU A 37 -47.52 43.95 50.53
CA GLU A 37 -48.30 43.24 49.52
C GLU A 37 -47.85 43.54 48.08
N PHE A 38 -47.45 44.78 47.79
CA PHE A 38 -46.88 45.14 46.49
C PHE A 38 -45.54 44.42 46.24
N MET A 39 -44.65 44.38 47.25
CA MET A 39 -43.39 43.65 47.17
C MET A 39 -43.61 42.13 47.00
N LYS A 40 -44.53 41.53 47.76
CA LYS A 40 -44.92 40.12 47.58
C LYS A 40 -45.46 39.84 46.18
N ARG A 41 -46.22 40.77 45.58
CA ARG A 41 -46.73 40.61 44.21
C ARG A 41 -45.63 40.74 43.16
N GLN A 42 -44.61 41.57 43.40
CA GLN A 42 -43.42 41.63 42.54
C GLN A 42 -42.55 40.38 42.68
N GLU A 43 -42.39 39.87 43.90
CA GLU A 43 -41.64 38.64 44.19
C GLU A 43 -42.34 37.40 43.62
N GLN A 44 -43.68 37.33 43.71
CA GLN A 44 -44.47 36.28 43.05
C GLN A 44 -44.29 36.33 41.53
N LYS A 45 -44.36 37.52 40.90
CA LYS A 45 -44.13 37.66 39.45
C LYS A 45 -42.71 37.26 39.03
N ARG A 46 -41.70 37.53 39.87
CA ARG A 46 -40.32 37.08 39.63
C ARG A 46 -40.19 35.57 39.80
N SER A 47 -40.80 35.00 40.84
CA SER A 47 -40.85 33.55 41.05
C SER A 47 -41.56 32.83 39.91
N ASP A 48 -42.68 33.36 39.41
CA ASP A 48 -43.43 32.78 38.30
C ASP A 48 -42.60 32.83 36.99
N LEU A 49 -41.84 33.92 36.77
CA LEU A 49 -40.90 34.03 35.65
C LEU A 49 -39.72 33.06 35.77
N ASP A 50 -39.15 32.94 36.97
CA ASP A 50 -38.05 32.00 37.25
C ASP A 50 -38.51 30.54 37.10
N GLU A 51 -39.76 30.23 37.44
CA GLU A 51 -40.36 28.90 37.28
C GLU A 51 -40.60 28.59 35.80
N GLN A 52 -41.14 29.54 35.02
CA GLN A 52 -41.24 29.41 33.56
C GLN A 52 -39.87 29.22 32.89
N LEU A 53 -38.84 29.93 33.36
CA LEU A 53 -37.49 29.80 32.82
C LEU A 53 -36.88 28.43 33.16
N LYS A 54 -37.13 27.91 34.37
CA LYS A 54 -36.74 26.55 34.77
C LYS A 54 -37.44 25.48 33.95
N GLU A 55 -38.74 25.62 33.71
CA GLU A 55 -39.51 24.72 32.85
C GLU A 55 -38.98 24.73 31.41
N TYR A 56 -38.71 25.91 30.84
CA TYR A 56 -38.13 26.04 29.50
C TYR A 56 -36.73 25.40 29.41
N ILE A 57 -35.86 25.60 30.41
CA ILE A 57 -34.55 24.94 30.48
C ILE A 57 -34.71 23.42 30.59
N ALA A 58 -35.67 22.93 31.37
CA ALA A 58 -35.93 21.50 31.53
C ALA A 58 -36.47 20.87 30.24
N GLU A 59 -37.37 21.56 29.53
CA GLU A 59 -37.87 21.15 28.22
C GLU A 59 -36.75 21.11 27.19
N TRP A 60 -35.88 22.12 27.16
CA TRP A 60 -34.75 22.17 26.24
C TRP A 60 -33.75 21.04 26.50
N ARG A 61 -33.43 20.75 27.77
CA ARG A 61 -32.60 19.59 28.14
C ARG A 61 -33.24 18.27 27.74
N LYS A 62 -34.55 18.13 27.93
CA LYS A 62 -35.31 16.94 27.54
C LYS A 62 -35.33 16.76 26.03
N GLN A 63 -35.38 17.85 25.26
CA GLN A 63 -35.32 17.82 23.80
C GLN A 63 -33.91 17.44 23.32
N ARG A 64 -32.86 18.07 23.84
CA ARG A 64 -31.47 17.70 23.55
C ARG A 64 -31.17 16.24 23.90
N ALA A 65 -31.62 15.76 25.06
CA ALA A 65 -31.45 14.36 25.45
C ALA A 65 -32.14 13.38 24.48
N LYS A 66 -33.36 13.70 24.01
CA LYS A 66 -34.06 12.89 23.01
C LYS A 66 -33.35 12.88 21.67
N GLU A 67 -32.86 14.04 21.21
CA GLU A 67 -32.11 14.16 19.96
C GLU A 67 -30.77 13.41 20.04
N GLU A 68 -30.07 13.47 21.17
CA GLU A 68 -28.83 12.72 21.42
C GLU A 68 -29.08 11.21 21.46
N ASP A 69 -30.12 10.74 22.13
CA ASP A 69 -30.50 9.32 22.17
C ASP A 69 -30.88 8.79 20.78
N GLU A 70 -31.59 9.58 19.98
CA GLU A 70 -31.95 9.22 18.61
C GLU A 70 -30.72 9.16 17.69
N LEU A 71 -29.81 10.13 17.81
CA LEU A 71 -28.56 10.17 17.07
C LEU A 71 -27.65 8.98 17.45
N LYS A 72 -27.56 8.65 18.75
CA LYS A 72 -26.86 7.46 19.24
C LYS A 72 -27.47 6.18 18.68
N ARG A 73 -28.80 6.05 18.68
CA ARG A 73 -29.51 4.89 18.11
C ARG A 73 -29.28 4.74 16.61
N LEU A 74 -29.18 5.84 15.86
CA LEU A 74 -28.88 5.82 14.44
C LEU A 74 -27.42 5.39 14.17
N LYS A 75 -26.46 5.92 14.94
CA LYS A 75 -25.06 5.49 14.89
C LYS A 75 -24.91 4.01 15.23
N ASP A 76 -25.60 3.52 16.26
CA ASP A 76 -25.60 2.10 16.63
C ASP A 76 -26.19 1.21 15.52
N LYS A 77 -27.23 1.65 14.82
CA LYS A 77 -27.78 0.94 13.66
C LYS A 77 -26.80 0.92 12.49
N GLN A 78 -26.10 2.03 12.24
CA GLN A 78 -25.10 2.11 11.18
C GLN A 78 -23.89 1.22 11.49
N ALA A 79 -23.40 1.26 12.74
CA ALA A 79 -22.35 0.38 13.23
C ALA A 79 -22.75 -1.09 13.10
N LYS A 80 -23.95 -1.47 13.55
CA LYS A 80 -24.47 -2.84 13.38
C LYS A 80 -24.53 -3.26 11.91
N ARG A 81 -25.00 -2.39 11.00
CA ARG A 81 -25.02 -2.68 9.55
C ARG A 81 -23.61 -2.84 8.96
N LYS A 82 -22.62 -2.11 9.48
CA LYS A 82 -21.22 -2.23 9.04
C LYS A 82 -20.64 -3.57 9.50
N VAL A 83 -20.88 -3.94 10.76
CA VAL A 83 -20.46 -5.25 11.31
C VAL A 83 -21.13 -6.40 10.57
N THR A 84 -22.44 -6.34 10.30
CA THR A 84 -23.12 -7.42 9.57
C THR A 84 -22.61 -7.56 8.13
N ARG A 85 -22.29 -6.45 7.45
CA ARG A 85 -21.68 -6.49 6.11
C ARG A 85 -20.28 -7.10 6.16
N ALA A 86 -19.46 -6.69 7.14
CA ALA A 86 -18.12 -7.24 7.34
C ALA A 86 -18.16 -8.74 7.68
N ASP A 87 -19.13 -9.20 8.47
CA ASP A 87 -19.29 -10.61 8.81
C ASP A 87 -19.80 -11.44 7.61
N GLU A 88 -20.72 -10.91 6.80
CA GLU A 88 -21.18 -11.55 5.57
C GLU A 88 -20.05 -11.68 4.54
N GLU A 89 -19.24 -10.63 4.40
CA GLU A 89 -18.07 -10.59 3.51
C GLU A 89 -16.99 -11.56 4.00
N LYS A 90 -16.63 -11.55 5.29
CA LYS A 90 -15.70 -12.52 5.88
C LYS A 90 -16.17 -13.96 5.68
N ARG A 91 -17.46 -14.23 5.82
CA ARG A 91 -18.03 -15.58 5.60
C ARG A 91 -17.93 -16.01 4.14
N LEU A 92 -18.18 -15.09 3.20
CA LEU A 92 -18.03 -15.38 1.77
C LEU A 92 -16.56 -15.55 1.37
N ALA A 93 -15.66 -14.72 1.91
CA ALA A 93 -14.22 -14.83 1.71
C ALA A 93 -13.66 -16.15 2.27
N GLN A 94 -14.08 -16.56 3.47
CA GLN A 94 -13.70 -17.86 4.05
C GLN A 94 -14.18 -19.04 3.18
N LYS A 95 -15.42 -19.02 2.69
CA LYS A 95 -15.92 -20.05 1.77
C LYS A 95 -15.15 -20.09 0.45
N LYS A 96 -14.82 -18.93 -0.11
CA LYS A 96 -14.02 -18.83 -1.34
C LYS A 96 -12.61 -19.36 -1.12
N LYS A 97 -11.98 -19.03 0.01
CA LYS A 97 -10.65 -19.53 0.40
C LYS A 97 -10.64 -21.04 0.63
N GLU A 98 -11.65 -21.60 1.29
CA GLU A 98 -11.77 -23.05 1.48
C GLU A 98 -11.98 -23.80 0.16
N GLU A 99 -12.76 -23.25 -0.78
CA GLU A 99 -12.98 -23.84 -2.11
C GLU A 99 -11.72 -23.76 -2.98
N GLU A 100 -11.01 -22.64 -2.94
CA GLU A 100 -9.74 -22.45 -3.64
C GLU A 100 -8.61 -23.32 -3.05
N GLU A 101 -8.48 -23.40 -1.73
CA GLU A 101 -7.53 -24.27 -1.06
C GLU A 101 -7.81 -25.75 -1.35
N ARG A 102 -9.08 -26.15 -1.41
CA ARG A 102 -9.46 -27.50 -1.85
C ARG A 102 -9.05 -27.76 -3.29
N ARG A 103 -9.27 -26.79 -4.20
CA ARG A 103 -8.87 -26.89 -5.60
C ARG A 103 -7.34 -26.95 -5.74
N GLN A 104 -6.60 -26.15 -4.98
CA GLN A 104 -5.14 -26.15 -4.95
C GLN A 104 -4.59 -27.47 -4.41
N ARG A 105 -5.15 -28.02 -3.31
CA ARG A 105 -4.78 -29.35 -2.80
C ARG A 105 -5.06 -30.46 -3.81
N GLU A 106 -6.19 -30.42 -4.51
CA GLU A 106 -6.50 -31.39 -5.58
C GLU A 106 -5.53 -31.28 -6.77
N ILE A 107 -5.09 -30.07 -7.13
CA ILE A 107 -4.10 -29.83 -8.19
C ILE A 107 -2.70 -30.28 -7.74
N GLU A 108 -2.30 -30.00 -6.50
CA GLU A 108 -1.01 -30.37 -5.95
C GLU A 108 -0.90 -31.88 -5.74
N GLU A 109 -1.96 -32.54 -5.26
CA GLU A 109 -2.01 -34.00 -5.16
C GLU A 109 -1.96 -34.67 -6.54
N LYS A 110 -2.63 -34.10 -7.55
CA LYS A 110 -2.53 -34.56 -8.94
C LYS A 110 -1.13 -34.34 -9.52
N LYS A 111 -0.50 -33.19 -9.23
CA LYS A 111 0.87 -32.87 -9.65
C LYS A 111 1.89 -33.79 -8.98
N GLN A 112 1.72 -34.13 -7.70
CA GLN A 112 2.58 -35.10 -7.01
C GLN A 112 2.39 -36.52 -7.56
N ARG A 113 1.14 -36.95 -7.84
CA ARG A 113 0.88 -38.23 -8.51
C ARG A 113 1.50 -38.30 -9.91
N ASP A 114 1.42 -37.23 -10.69
CA ASP A 114 2.03 -37.16 -12.03
C ASP A 114 3.58 -37.14 -11.96
N ILE A 115 4.17 -36.51 -10.93
CA ILE A 115 5.62 -36.51 -10.70
C ILE A 115 6.09 -37.90 -10.25
N GLU A 116 5.37 -38.57 -9.35
CA GLU A 116 5.69 -39.93 -8.90
C GLU A 116 5.54 -40.96 -10.03
N GLU A 117 4.51 -40.83 -10.88
CA GLU A 117 4.32 -41.69 -12.05
C GLU A 117 5.42 -41.46 -13.11
N LYS A 118 5.79 -40.20 -13.37
CA LYS A 118 6.92 -39.86 -14.25
C LYS A 118 8.26 -40.34 -13.67
N ARG A 119 8.47 -40.22 -12.36
CA ARG A 119 9.68 -40.71 -11.67
C ARG A 119 9.78 -42.23 -11.76
N LYS A 120 8.66 -42.94 -11.55
CA LYS A 120 8.59 -44.40 -11.68
C LYS A 120 8.80 -44.86 -13.13
N ARG A 121 8.27 -44.12 -14.11
CA ARG A 121 8.48 -44.39 -15.55
C ARG A 121 9.93 -44.14 -15.98
N LEU A 122 10.57 -43.10 -15.43
CA LEU A 122 12.00 -42.84 -15.65
C LEU A 122 12.86 -43.89 -14.95
N GLU A 123 12.53 -44.32 -13.74
CA GLU A 123 13.24 -45.37 -13.00
C GLU A 123 13.11 -46.75 -13.68
N GLU A 124 11.95 -47.09 -14.24
CA GLU A 124 11.79 -48.30 -15.08
C GLU A 124 12.56 -48.19 -16.40
N SER A 125 12.61 -47.01 -17.02
CA SER A 125 13.39 -46.78 -18.24
C SER A 125 14.90 -46.75 -17.98
N GLU A 126 15.33 -46.25 -16.83
CA GLU A 126 16.73 -46.18 -16.39
C GLU A 126 17.22 -47.55 -15.94
N LYS A 127 16.38 -48.34 -15.26
CA LYS A 127 16.67 -49.75 -14.94
C LYS A 127 16.78 -50.59 -16.22
N LYS A 128 15.95 -50.31 -17.23
CA LYS A 128 16.04 -50.94 -18.55
C LYS A 128 17.25 -50.47 -19.34
N ARG A 129 17.62 -49.18 -19.22
CA ARG A 129 18.83 -48.60 -19.82
C ARG A 129 20.10 -49.07 -19.12
N GLN A 130 20.11 -49.26 -17.81
CA GLN A 130 21.21 -49.86 -17.04
C GLN A 130 21.39 -51.33 -17.38
N ALA A 131 20.30 -52.10 -17.52
CA ALA A 131 20.39 -53.49 -17.99
C ALA A 131 20.99 -53.58 -19.41
N MET A 132 20.63 -52.65 -20.30
CA MET A 132 21.17 -52.59 -21.67
C MET A 132 22.60 -52.02 -21.73
N MET A 133 22.93 -51.01 -20.92
CA MET A 133 24.29 -50.46 -20.78
C MET A 133 25.22 -51.45 -20.08
N GLN A 134 24.76 -52.27 -19.16
CA GLN A 134 25.56 -53.32 -18.53
C GLN A 134 25.85 -54.43 -19.55
N ALA A 135 24.89 -54.79 -20.39
CA ALA A 135 25.11 -55.70 -21.53
C ALA A 135 26.04 -55.11 -22.61
N MET A 136 26.06 -53.79 -22.79
CA MET A 136 26.93 -53.12 -23.77
C MET A 136 28.33 -52.76 -23.20
N LYS A 137 28.43 -52.54 -21.89
CA LYS A 137 29.69 -52.25 -21.17
C LYS A 137 30.60 -53.47 -21.08
N ASP A 138 30.04 -54.68 -21.11
CA ASP A 138 30.82 -55.91 -21.33
C ASP A 138 31.42 -56.02 -22.74
N GLN A 139 30.96 -55.20 -23.70
CA GLN A 139 31.41 -55.22 -25.10
C GLN A 139 32.24 -53.98 -25.51
N ALA A 140 32.30 -52.92 -24.68
CA ALA A 140 32.83 -51.60 -25.06
C ALA A 140 33.98 -51.08 -24.17
N ASN A 141 34.86 -51.95 -23.66
CA ASN A 141 36.18 -51.53 -23.20
C ASN A 141 37.11 -51.20 -24.40
N LYS A 142 36.78 -50.16 -25.18
CA LYS A 142 37.72 -49.48 -26.08
C LYS A 142 37.14 -48.18 -26.63
N ALA A 143 37.92 -47.12 -26.47
CA ALA A 143 37.87 -45.81 -27.14
C ALA A 143 37.37 -44.63 -26.29
N LYS A 144 38.24 -43.61 -26.28
CA LYS A 144 38.26 -42.37 -25.50
C LYS A 144 37.63 -41.21 -26.30
N GLY A 145 36.88 -40.33 -25.61
CA GLY A 145 36.73 -38.86 -25.81
C GLY A 145 36.30 -38.31 -27.19
N PRO A 146 35.96 -37.00 -27.33
CA PRO A 146 36.33 -35.89 -26.46
C PRO A 146 35.17 -34.94 -26.04
N ASN A 147 35.58 -33.92 -25.28
CA ASN A 147 34.87 -33.04 -24.37
C ASN A 147 34.76 -31.62 -24.97
N PHE A 148 33.56 -31.05 -25.11
CA PHE A 148 33.36 -29.61 -25.30
C PHE A 148 32.09 -29.14 -24.58
N THR A 149 32.28 -28.23 -23.62
CA THR A 149 31.24 -27.56 -22.84
C THR A 149 30.96 -26.20 -23.48
N ILE A 150 29.76 -26.02 -24.05
CA ILE A 150 29.22 -24.69 -24.37
C ILE A 150 28.33 -24.30 -23.21
N THR A 151 28.79 -23.34 -22.41
CA THR A 151 27.99 -22.65 -21.41
C THR A 151 27.01 -21.74 -22.13
N LYS A 152 25.81 -22.25 -22.43
CA LYS A 152 24.66 -21.35 -22.62
C LYS A 152 24.32 -20.80 -21.24
N LYS A 153 24.36 -19.47 -21.13
CA LYS A 153 23.95 -18.75 -19.93
C LYS A 153 22.43 -18.90 -19.82
N ASP A 154 21.98 -19.68 -18.85
CA ASP A 154 20.56 -19.91 -18.58
C ASP A 154 19.91 -18.61 -18.10
N LEU A 155 19.14 -17.97 -18.98
CA LEU A 155 18.14 -16.94 -18.64
C LEU A 155 16.82 -17.58 -18.14
N ALA A 156 16.84 -18.85 -17.77
CA ALA A 156 15.67 -19.62 -17.35
C ALA A 156 15.46 -19.66 -15.82
N GLY A 157 16.27 -18.91 -15.06
CA GLY A 157 16.35 -19.04 -13.61
C GLY A 157 15.24 -18.35 -12.81
N ASN A 158 14.65 -17.27 -13.33
CA ASN A 158 13.79 -16.38 -12.53
C ASN A 158 12.37 -16.18 -13.07
N LEU A 159 12.01 -16.71 -14.24
CA LEU A 159 10.62 -16.62 -14.69
C LEU A 159 9.81 -17.76 -14.05
N SER A 160 8.72 -17.41 -13.37
CA SER A 160 7.72 -18.38 -12.93
C SER A 160 7.27 -19.24 -14.12
N SER A 161 6.88 -20.49 -13.88
CA SER A 161 6.35 -21.36 -14.94
C SER A 161 5.17 -20.73 -15.69
N ALA A 162 4.44 -19.81 -15.06
CA ALA A 162 3.37 -19.03 -15.67
C ALA A 162 3.88 -17.91 -16.60
N GLN A 163 4.94 -17.21 -16.21
CA GLN A 163 5.57 -16.18 -17.05
C GLN A 163 6.25 -16.79 -18.28
N LEU A 164 6.89 -17.95 -18.11
CA LEU A 164 7.41 -18.75 -19.23
C LEU A 164 6.34 -19.26 -20.20
N GLU A 165 5.10 -19.46 -19.73
CA GLU A 165 3.97 -19.83 -20.60
C GLU A 165 3.34 -18.63 -21.30
N ARG A 166 3.34 -17.44 -20.67
CA ARG A 166 2.92 -16.17 -21.27
C ARG A 166 3.90 -15.70 -22.36
N ASN A 167 5.20 -15.89 -22.16
CA ASN A 167 6.26 -15.53 -23.11
C ASN A 167 6.52 -16.58 -24.21
N LYS A 168 5.59 -17.52 -24.42
CA LYS A 168 5.69 -18.44 -25.57
C LYS A 168 5.30 -17.70 -26.82
N THR A 169 6.19 -17.67 -27.79
CA THR A 169 5.90 -17.06 -29.09
C THR A 169 4.69 -17.75 -29.73
N LYS A 170 3.93 -16.99 -30.53
CA LYS A 170 2.75 -17.48 -31.26
C LYS A 170 3.03 -18.78 -32.04
N GLU A 171 4.23 -18.90 -32.62
CA GLU A 171 4.67 -20.10 -33.33
C GLU A 171 4.82 -21.32 -32.39
N GLN A 172 5.36 -21.13 -31.18
CA GLN A 172 5.47 -22.20 -30.18
C GLN A 172 4.09 -22.68 -29.71
N LEU A 173 3.14 -21.77 -29.50
CA LEU A 173 1.77 -22.13 -29.13
C LEU A 173 1.05 -22.89 -30.26
N GLU A 174 1.27 -22.51 -31.52
CA GLU A 174 0.73 -23.23 -32.69
C GLU A 174 1.35 -24.62 -32.84
N GLU A 175 2.65 -24.76 -32.61
CA GLU A 175 3.33 -26.06 -32.59
C GLU A 175 2.84 -26.94 -31.44
N GLU A 176 2.72 -26.41 -30.22
CA GLU A 176 2.16 -27.12 -29.07
C GLU A 176 0.70 -27.55 -29.32
N LYS A 177 -0.10 -26.68 -29.95
CA LYS A 177 -1.47 -27.00 -30.38
C LYS A 177 -1.46 -28.12 -31.41
N LYS A 178 -0.58 -28.07 -32.41
CA LYS A 178 -0.46 -29.10 -33.46
C LYS A 178 -0.02 -30.44 -32.88
N ILE A 179 0.95 -30.43 -31.96
CA ILE A 179 1.41 -31.62 -31.25
C ILE A 179 0.26 -32.18 -30.39
N SER A 180 -0.42 -31.32 -29.63
CA SER A 180 -1.56 -31.71 -28.79
C SER A 180 -2.71 -32.32 -29.60
N LEU A 181 -3.03 -31.72 -30.76
CA LEU A 181 -4.02 -32.26 -31.69
C LEU A 181 -3.58 -33.60 -32.28
N SER A 182 -2.29 -33.78 -32.59
CA SER A 182 -1.77 -35.05 -33.10
C SER A 182 -1.85 -36.20 -32.07
N ILE A 183 -1.73 -35.88 -30.77
CA ILE A 183 -1.88 -36.84 -29.68
C ILE A 183 -3.36 -37.20 -29.47
N ARG A 184 -4.25 -36.20 -29.56
CA ARG A 184 -5.69 -36.37 -29.33
C ARG A 184 -6.39 -37.04 -30.51
N ILE A 185 -5.98 -36.70 -31.73
CA ILE A 185 -6.51 -37.24 -32.98
C ILE A 185 -5.60 -38.39 -33.42
N LYS A 186 -5.83 -39.56 -32.82
CA LYS A 186 -5.10 -40.77 -33.22
C LYS A 186 -5.49 -41.17 -34.65
N PRO A 187 -4.53 -41.47 -35.55
CA PRO A 187 -4.82 -41.99 -36.88
C PRO A 187 -5.70 -43.24 -36.83
N LEU A 188 -6.69 -43.30 -37.73
CA LEU A 188 -7.67 -44.38 -37.76
C LEU A 188 -7.08 -45.64 -38.41
N GLU A 189 -6.93 -46.70 -37.63
CA GLU A 189 -6.51 -48.02 -38.12
C GLU A 189 -7.74 -48.84 -38.59
N ILE A 190 -8.15 -48.65 -39.84
CA ILE A 190 -9.37 -49.28 -40.40
C ILE A 190 -9.11 -50.49 -41.32
N GLU A 191 -7.87 -50.72 -41.75
CA GLU A 191 -7.54 -51.69 -42.81
C GLU A 191 -7.76 -53.17 -42.41
N ASN A 192 -7.75 -53.49 -41.12
CA ASN A 192 -7.86 -54.86 -40.62
C ASN A 192 -9.17 -55.15 -39.87
N LEU A 193 -10.19 -54.29 -40.02
CA LEU A 193 -11.46 -54.42 -39.30
C LEU A 193 -12.55 -55.09 -40.16
N ASN A 194 -13.32 -55.99 -39.53
CA ASN A 194 -14.51 -56.59 -40.14
C ASN A 194 -15.69 -55.58 -40.16
N ILE A 195 -16.68 -55.80 -41.03
CA ILE A 195 -17.85 -54.91 -41.26
C ILE A 195 -18.56 -54.53 -39.95
N ASP A 196 -18.80 -55.50 -39.07
CA ASP A 196 -19.47 -55.23 -37.78
C ASP A 196 -18.61 -54.34 -36.87
N LYS A 197 -17.29 -54.56 -36.85
CA LYS A 197 -16.35 -53.72 -36.09
C LYS A 197 -16.23 -52.31 -36.67
N LEU A 198 -16.30 -52.17 -38.00
CA LEU A 198 -16.34 -50.88 -38.68
C LEU A 198 -17.59 -50.08 -38.31
N ARG A 199 -18.76 -50.75 -38.21
CA ARG A 199 -20.00 -50.11 -37.75
C ARG A 199 -19.88 -49.61 -36.31
N THR A 200 -19.37 -50.44 -35.40
CA THR A 200 -19.14 -50.02 -34.01
C THR A 200 -18.18 -48.83 -33.92
N LYS A 201 -17.07 -48.86 -34.68
CA LYS A 201 -16.12 -47.74 -34.74
C LYS A 201 -16.73 -46.46 -35.29
N ALA A 202 -17.60 -46.55 -36.30
CA ALA A 202 -18.32 -45.39 -36.81
C ALA A 202 -19.26 -44.79 -35.75
N THR A 203 -19.97 -45.63 -34.99
CA THR A 203 -20.82 -45.17 -33.88
C THR A 203 -20.01 -44.52 -32.76
N GLU A 204 -18.88 -45.13 -32.35
CA GLU A 204 -17.98 -44.56 -31.34
C GLU A 204 -17.45 -43.17 -31.76
N LEU A 205 -17.02 -43.02 -33.02
CA LEU A 205 -16.55 -41.74 -33.54
C LEU A 205 -17.67 -40.70 -33.60
N TRP A 206 -18.88 -41.12 -33.97
CA TRP A 206 -20.04 -40.23 -34.00
C TRP A 206 -20.40 -39.73 -32.60
N GLU A 207 -20.46 -40.60 -31.60
CA GLU A 207 -20.68 -40.21 -30.20
C GLU A 207 -19.59 -39.28 -29.68
N ALA A 208 -18.32 -39.55 -30.02
CA ALA A 208 -17.20 -38.70 -29.66
C ALA A 208 -17.29 -37.30 -30.30
N ILE A 209 -17.68 -37.22 -31.58
CA ILE A 209 -17.89 -35.94 -32.28
C ILE A 209 -19.01 -35.14 -31.63
N VAL A 210 -20.15 -35.77 -31.33
CA VAL A 210 -21.27 -35.09 -30.65
C VAL A 210 -20.83 -34.52 -29.32
N LYS A 211 -20.08 -35.30 -28.52
CA LYS A 211 -19.54 -34.83 -27.24
C LYS A 211 -18.58 -33.63 -27.42
N LEU A 212 -17.63 -33.71 -28.35
CA LEU A 212 -16.70 -32.61 -28.62
C LEU A 212 -17.40 -31.35 -29.11
N GLU A 213 -18.46 -31.48 -29.92
CA GLU A 213 -19.24 -30.31 -30.37
C GLU A 213 -20.01 -29.66 -29.20
N THR A 214 -20.55 -30.46 -28.27
CA THR A 214 -21.18 -29.90 -27.06
C THR A 214 -20.16 -29.19 -26.16
N GLU A 215 -18.98 -29.77 -25.96
CA GLU A 215 -17.91 -29.14 -25.18
C GLU A 215 -17.42 -27.83 -25.83
N LYS A 216 -17.31 -27.81 -27.16
CA LYS A 216 -16.96 -26.62 -27.93
C LYS A 216 -18.00 -25.51 -27.76
N TYR A 217 -19.29 -25.83 -27.85
CA TYR A 217 -20.36 -24.86 -27.64
C TYR A 217 -20.30 -24.22 -26.24
N ASP A 218 -20.10 -25.02 -25.19
CA ASP A 218 -19.97 -24.53 -23.81
C ASP A 218 -18.73 -23.62 -23.64
N LEU A 219 -17.64 -23.93 -24.33
CA LEU A 219 -16.42 -23.11 -24.34
C LEU A 219 -16.63 -21.79 -25.08
N GLU A 220 -17.31 -21.79 -26.22
CA GLU A 220 -17.65 -20.58 -26.99
C GLU A 220 -18.57 -19.65 -26.20
N GLU A 221 -19.58 -20.19 -25.50
CA GLU A 221 -20.44 -19.40 -24.63
C GLU A 221 -19.66 -18.81 -23.43
N ARG A 222 -18.73 -19.57 -22.85
CA ARG A 222 -17.84 -19.05 -21.81
C ARG A 222 -16.95 -17.92 -22.33
N GLN A 223 -16.38 -18.07 -23.53
CA GLN A 223 -15.56 -17.05 -24.16
C GLN A 223 -16.37 -15.75 -24.36
N LYS A 224 -17.58 -15.83 -24.90
CA LYS A 224 -18.45 -14.65 -25.07
C LYS A 224 -18.72 -13.92 -23.76
N ARG A 225 -18.89 -14.67 -22.67
CA ARG A 225 -19.07 -14.09 -21.33
C ARG A 225 -17.81 -13.39 -20.85
N GLN A 226 -16.65 -14.02 -21.01
CA GLN A 226 -15.36 -13.40 -20.66
C GLN A 226 -15.10 -12.13 -21.49
N ASP A 227 -15.42 -12.14 -22.79
CA ASP A 227 -15.31 -10.96 -23.65
C ASP A 227 -16.22 -9.81 -23.20
N TYR A 228 -17.40 -10.14 -22.68
CA TYR A 228 -18.30 -9.14 -22.09
C TYR A 228 -17.72 -8.57 -20.79
N ASP A 229 -17.25 -9.44 -19.89
CA ASP A 229 -16.66 -9.03 -18.62
C ASP A 229 -15.41 -8.16 -18.86
N LEU A 230 -14.55 -8.52 -19.82
CA LEU A 230 -13.40 -7.71 -20.23
C LEU A 230 -13.80 -6.34 -20.78
N LYS A 231 -14.84 -6.26 -21.62
CA LYS A 231 -15.35 -4.97 -22.12
C LYS A 231 -15.89 -4.09 -20.99
N GLU A 232 -16.58 -4.69 -20.02
CA GLU A 232 -17.08 -3.96 -18.86
C GLU A 232 -15.92 -3.44 -17.99
N LEU A 233 -14.90 -4.25 -17.74
CA LEU A 233 -13.72 -3.84 -16.98
C LEU A 233 -12.96 -2.70 -17.68
N LYS A 234 -12.72 -2.80 -19.00
CA LYS A 234 -12.09 -1.73 -19.78
C LYS A 234 -12.89 -0.42 -19.72
N GLU A 235 -14.23 -0.49 -19.78
CA GLU A 235 -15.07 0.72 -19.65
C GLU A 235 -15.04 1.30 -18.23
N ARG A 236 -14.98 0.45 -17.19
CA ARG A 236 -14.81 0.91 -15.79
C ARG A 236 -13.47 1.58 -15.58
N GLN A 237 -12.37 0.99 -16.09
CA GLN A 237 -11.03 1.57 -16.07
C GLN A 237 -11.04 2.94 -16.78
N LYS A 238 -11.65 3.02 -17.96
CA LYS A 238 -11.81 4.29 -18.69
C LYS A 238 -12.57 5.34 -17.89
N GLN A 239 -13.60 4.95 -17.14
CA GLN A 239 -14.34 5.86 -16.26
C GLN A 239 -13.50 6.33 -15.06
N GLN A 240 -12.70 5.43 -14.47
CA GLN A 240 -11.76 5.78 -13.40
C GLN A 240 -10.71 6.77 -13.91
N LEU A 241 -10.10 6.52 -15.06
CA LEU A 241 -9.12 7.42 -15.70
C LEU A 241 -9.74 8.78 -16.05
N ARG A 242 -10.97 8.81 -16.57
CA ARG A 242 -11.73 10.06 -16.80
C ARG A 242 -11.95 10.85 -15.51
N HIS A 243 -12.26 10.17 -14.41
CA HIS A 243 -12.45 10.80 -13.11
C HIS A 243 -11.12 11.27 -12.49
N LYS A 244 -10.02 10.50 -12.63
CA LYS A 244 -8.64 10.88 -12.26
C LYS A 244 -8.25 12.15 -13.04
N ALA A 245 -8.50 12.20 -14.34
CA ALA A 245 -8.25 13.37 -15.18
C ALA A 245 -9.06 14.60 -14.75
N LEU A 246 -10.37 14.45 -14.50
CA LEU A 246 -11.22 15.55 -14.02
C LEU A 246 -10.77 16.08 -12.64
N LYS A 247 -10.36 15.19 -11.72
CA LYS A 247 -9.79 15.57 -10.42
C LYS A 247 -8.48 16.33 -10.56
N LYS A 248 -7.59 15.89 -11.47
CA LYS A 248 -6.33 16.57 -11.81
C LYS A 248 -6.55 17.86 -12.64
N GLY A 249 -7.80 18.25 -12.93
CA GLY A 249 -8.12 19.44 -13.71
C GLY A 249 -7.75 19.34 -15.21
N LEU A 250 -7.46 18.13 -15.67
CA LEU A 250 -7.19 17.78 -17.06
C LEU A 250 -8.50 17.54 -17.81
N ASP A 251 -8.40 17.52 -19.15
CA ASP A 251 -9.52 17.12 -20.00
C ASP A 251 -9.90 15.66 -19.68
N PRO A 252 -11.19 15.31 -19.54
CA PRO A 252 -11.63 13.94 -19.28
C PRO A 252 -10.98 12.87 -20.17
N GLU A 253 -10.57 13.17 -21.40
CA GLU A 253 -9.91 12.18 -22.28
C GLU A 253 -8.37 12.19 -22.22
N ALA A 254 -7.78 13.10 -21.44
CA ALA A 254 -6.33 13.30 -21.41
C ALA A 254 -5.54 12.10 -20.88
N LEU A 255 -6.16 11.28 -20.02
CA LEU A 255 -5.56 10.07 -19.44
C LEU A 255 -6.09 8.77 -20.10
N THR A 256 -6.78 8.90 -21.24
CA THR A 256 -7.35 7.74 -21.97
C THR A 256 -6.84 7.65 -23.41
N GLY A 257 -5.90 8.52 -23.78
CA GLY A 257 -5.27 8.52 -25.09
C GLY A 257 -3.98 7.72 -25.07
N LYS A 258 -3.50 7.33 -26.27
CA LYS A 258 -2.24 6.60 -26.50
C LYS A 258 -0.98 7.32 -25.96
N TYR A 259 -1.05 8.62 -25.73
CA TYR A 259 0.08 9.41 -25.28
C TYR A 259 -0.24 10.07 -23.94
N PRO A 260 0.75 10.16 -23.03
CA PRO A 260 0.60 10.85 -21.76
C PRO A 260 0.02 12.26 -21.93
N PRO A 261 -0.77 12.74 -20.96
CA PRO A 261 -1.40 14.05 -21.05
C PRO A 261 -0.35 15.16 -21.17
N LYS A 262 -0.57 16.10 -22.10
CA LYS A 262 0.33 17.23 -22.31
C LYS A 262 0.41 18.10 -21.06
N ILE A 263 1.61 18.21 -20.50
CA ILE A 263 1.91 19.07 -19.36
C ILE A 263 1.76 20.54 -19.79
N GLN A 264 0.90 21.29 -19.08
CA GLN A 264 0.76 22.74 -19.30
C GLN A 264 1.90 23.48 -18.61
N VAL A 265 2.90 23.90 -19.38
CA VAL A 265 4.06 24.70 -18.88
C VAL A 265 3.70 26.14 -18.47
N ALA A 266 2.46 26.57 -18.67
CA ALA A 266 1.96 27.89 -18.28
C ALA A 266 0.48 27.80 -17.88
N SER A 267 0.09 28.49 -16.82
CA SER A 267 -1.30 28.49 -16.35
C SER A 267 -2.22 29.24 -17.33
N LYS A 268 -3.44 28.74 -17.53
CA LYS A 268 -4.49 29.45 -18.29
C LYS A 268 -4.87 30.81 -17.67
N TYR A 269 -4.57 31.01 -16.38
CA TYR A 269 -4.81 32.25 -15.64
C TYR A 269 -3.56 33.14 -15.54
N GLU A 270 -2.46 32.76 -16.21
CA GLU A 270 -1.23 33.53 -16.29
C GLU A 270 -1.51 34.86 -17.04
N ARG A 271 -1.74 35.93 -16.26
CA ARG A 271 -2.06 37.25 -16.81
C ARG A 271 -0.85 37.98 -17.41
N ARG A 272 0.34 37.40 -17.28
CA ARG A 272 1.58 37.92 -17.85
C ARG A 272 2.08 36.94 -18.89
N VAL A 273 2.32 37.42 -20.11
CA VAL A 273 2.99 36.60 -21.12
C VAL A 273 4.38 36.29 -20.59
N ASP A 274 4.64 35.01 -20.26
CA ASP A 274 5.94 34.57 -19.79
C ASP A 274 6.99 34.87 -20.88
N THR A 275 7.88 35.79 -20.55
CA THR A 275 8.91 36.34 -21.44
C THR A 275 10.14 35.44 -21.55
N ARG A 276 10.20 34.34 -20.80
CA ARG A 276 11.28 33.34 -20.89
C ARG A 276 11.20 32.59 -22.23
N SER A 277 12.34 32.14 -22.74
CA SER A 277 12.40 31.37 -23.99
C SER A 277 11.80 29.96 -23.81
N TYR A 278 11.46 29.27 -24.90
CA TYR A 278 10.94 27.90 -24.82
C TYR A 278 11.92 26.96 -24.11
N ASP A 279 13.21 27.08 -24.41
CA ASP A 279 14.26 26.29 -23.77
C ASP A 279 14.37 26.57 -22.27
N ASP A 280 14.21 27.82 -21.84
CA ASP A 280 14.20 28.19 -20.41
C ASP A 280 12.97 27.63 -19.68
N LYS A 281 11.81 27.60 -20.34
CA LYS A 281 10.57 27.01 -19.80
C LYS A 281 10.64 25.49 -19.74
N LYS A 282 11.26 24.86 -20.73
CA LYS A 282 11.49 23.41 -20.75
C LYS A 282 12.37 23.00 -19.58
N LYS A 283 13.48 23.72 -19.37
CA LYS A 283 14.43 23.44 -18.29
C LYS A 283 13.89 23.67 -16.88
N LEU A 284 12.84 24.48 -16.72
CA LEU A 284 12.18 24.67 -15.42
C LEU A 284 11.53 23.37 -14.88
N PHE A 285 11.20 22.44 -15.77
CA PHE A 285 10.61 21.14 -15.44
C PHE A 285 11.60 19.98 -15.66
N GLU A 286 12.84 20.26 -16.07
CA GLU A 286 13.90 19.25 -16.19
C GLU A 286 14.79 19.31 -14.94
N GLY A 287 14.83 18.23 -14.15
CA GLY A 287 15.94 17.95 -13.23
C GLY A 287 16.03 18.77 -11.94
N GLY A 288 14.90 19.23 -11.39
CA GLY A 288 14.90 19.97 -10.12
C GLY A 288 15.16 19.10 -8.88
N LEU A 289 14.69 17.85 -8.88
CA LEU A 289 14.75 16.97 -7.71
C LEU A 289 16.19 16.54 -7.36
N THR A 290 16.97 16.18 -8.39
CA THR A 290 18.37 15.78 -8.24
C THR A 290 19.26 16.93 -7.78
N ASP A 291 19.02 18.15 -8.29
CA ASP A 291 19.74 19.35 -7.83
C ASP A 291 19.32 19.73 -6.40
N GLN A 292 18.05 19.60 -6.02
CA GLN A 292 17.57 19.82 -4.65
C GLN A 292 18.16 18.81 -3.65
N GLN A 293 18.17 17.52 -3.99
CA GLN A 293 18.81 16.48 -3.17
C GLN A 293 20.30 16.76 -3.01
N LYS A 294 20.99 17.16 -4.08
CA LYS A 294 22.41 17.51 -4.02
C LYS A 294 22.66 18.72 -3.12
N GLU A 295 21.86 19.78 -3.24
CA GLU A 295 21.97 20.95 -2.36
C GLU A 295 21.66 20.60 -0.90
N PHE A 296 20.68 19.73 -0.65
CA PHE A 296 20.36 19.23 0.70
C PHE A 296 21.53 18.44 1.28
N MET A 297 22.09 17.50 0.52
CA MET A 297 23.25 16.70 0.92
C MET A 297 24.48 17.57 1.17
N GLU A 298 24.72 18.61 0.36
CA GLU A 298 25.83 19.54 0.55
C GLU A 298 25.63 20.40 1.81
N LYS A 299 24.40 20.85 2.09
CA LYS A 299 24.06 21.54 3.35
C LYS A 299 24.31 20.63 4.56
N GLN A 300 23.80 19.40 4.54
CA GLN A 300 24.03 18.43 5.61
C GLN A 300 25.53 18.18 5.83
N TRP A 301 26.29 17.99 4.75
CA TRP A 301 27.74 17.83 4.83
C TRP A 301 28.45 19.05 5.42
N THR A 302 28.07 20.26 5.01
CA THR A 302 28.67 21.50 5.51
C THR A 302 28.38 21.69 7.01
N GLN A 303 27.14 21.42 7.44
CA GLN A 303 26.74 21.49 8.84
C GLN A 303 27.51 20.47 9.69
N GLN A 304 27.59 19.22 9.24
CA GLN A 304 28.36 18.17 9.91
C GLN A 304 29.86 18.51 10.00
N LYS A 305 30.42 19.09 8.93
CA LYS A 305 31.81 19.55 8.91
C LYS A 305 32.05 20.70 9.89
N GLU A 306 31.14 21.67 9.98
CA GLU A 306 31.23 22.77 10.95
C GLU A 306 31.13 22.26 12.38
N GLN A 307 30.20 21.36 12.69
CA GLN A 307 30.12 20.70 13.99
C GLN A 307 31.40 19.93 14.33
N PHE A 308 31.95 19.20 13.37
CA PHE A 308 33.21 18.47 13.51
C PHE A 308 34.41 19.39 13.74
N LEU A 309 34.45 20.56 13.10
CA LEU A 309 35.51 21.56 13.29
C LEU A 309 35.36 22.32 14.60
N GLY A 310 34.12 22.56 15.04
CA GLY A 310 33.77 23.26 16.27
C GLY A 310 33.94 22.45 17.54
N ARG A 311 34.08 21.11 17.45
CA ARG A 311 34.31 20.27 18.63
C ARG A 311 35.62 20.63 19.32
N GLN A 312 35.58 20.71 20.65
CA GLN A 312 36.78 20.75 21.48
C GLN A 312 37.58 19.48 21.19
N LYS A 313 38.78 19.62 20.60
CA LYS A 313 39.65 18.47 20.31
C LYS A 313 40.06 17.85 21.65
N THR A 314 39.34 16.84 22.11
CA THR A 314 39.70 16.07 23.30
C THR A 314 41.06 15.45 23.03
N LYS A 315 42.09 15.99 23.69
CA LYS A 315 43.44 15.46 23.60
C LYS A 315 43.36 14.01 24.11
N LEU A 316 43.70 13.02 23.27
CA LEU A 316 43.71 11.62 23.70
C LEU A 316 44.44 11.47 25.05
N PRO A 317 43.90 10.68 25.98
CA PRO A 317 44.55 10.37 27.25
C PRO A 317 45.98 9.86 27.01
N LYS A 318 46.89 10.27 27.90
CA LYS A 318 48.31 9.95 27.81
C LYS A 318 48.48 8.45 28.12
N TRP A 319 48.65 7.63 27.08
CA TRP A 319 48.97 6.20 27.25
C TRP A 319 50.50 6.04 27.37
N PHE A 320 51.00 5.54 28.50
CA PHE A 320 52.43 5.25 28.73
C PHE A 320 53.40 6.41 28.45
N GLY A 321 53.13 7.60 29.02
CA GLY A 321 54.11 8.70 29.08
C GLY A 321 54.40 9.42 27.77
N GLU A 322 54.15 8.82 26.61
CA GLU A 322 54.32 9.43 25.29
C GLU A 322 53.01 9.44 24.50
N ARG A 323 52.70 10.58 23.88
CA ARG A 323 51.54 10.70 22.98
C ARG A 323 51.80 9.88 21.72
N PRO A 324 50.92 8.95 21.33
CA PRO A 324 50.95 8.37 19.98
C PRO A 324 50.84 9.52 18.96
N GLY A 325 51.88 9.72 18.15
CA GLY A 325 51.93 10.75 17.10
C GLY A 325 52.90 11.92 17.34
N LYS A 326 53.62 12.01 18.46
CA LYS A 326 54.68 13.03 18.63
C LYS A 326 55.94 12.57 17.89
N LYS A 327 56.32 13.25 16.81
CA LYS A 327 57.61 13.02 16.14
C LYS A 327 58.76 13.61 16.98
N PRO A 328 59.96 13.03 16.98
CA PRO A 328 61.09 13.57 17.73
C PRO A 328 61.43 14.97 17.19
N GLY A 329 61.25 16.02 18.00
CA GLY A 329 61.67 17.39 17.66
C GLY A 329 60.62 18.51 17.75
N ASP A 330 59.35 18.23 18.12
CA ASP A 330 58.38 19.31 18.33
C ASP A 330 58.55 19.98 19.71
N PRO A 331 58.57 21.33 19.80
CA PRO A 331 58.85 22.08 21.03
C PRO A 331 57.84 21.79 22.15
N GLU A 332 58.31 21.81 23.40
CA GLU A 332 57.46 21.68 24.59
C GLU A 332 56.43 22.80 24.63
N SER A 333 55.14 22.43 24.60
CA SER A 333 54.06 23.38 24.87
C SER A 333 54.10 23.79 26.34
N PRO A 334 53.97 25.09 26.66
CA PRO A 334 54.24 25.65 27.97
C PRO A 334 53.55 24.93 29.15
N GLU A 335 54.39 24.64 30.13
CA GLU A 335 54.16 24.25 31.52
C GLU A 335 53.29 25.30 32.24
N GLY A 336 51.96 25.16 32.20
CA GLY A 336 51.08 26.19 32.78
C GLY A 336 49.60 25.87 33.00
N GLU A 337 49.14 24.63 32.81
CA GLU A 337 47.77 24.22 33.20
C GLU A 337 47.78 22.80 33.78
N GLU A 338 48.76 22.54 34.66
CA GLU A 338 48.70 21.43 35.60
C GLU A 338 48.08 21.98 36.89
N ASP A 339 47.02 21.32 37.35
CA ASP A 339 46.33 21.50 38.64
C ASP A 339 45.33 22.68 38.80
N VAL A 340 44.10 22.48 38.32
CA VAL A 340 42.91 22.92 39.08
C VAL A 340 41.86 21.81 39.10
N LYS A 341 41.95 21.01 40.17
CA LYS A 341 40.83 20.53 41.00
C LYS A 341 39.88 19.47 40.40
N ALA A 342 40.26 18.22 40.64
CA ALA A 342 39.29 17.16 40.93
C ALA A 342 38.72 17.35 42.35
N ALA A 343 37.44 17.69 42.47
CA ALA A 343 36.49 17.18 43.49
C ALA A 343 35.20 18.05 43.57
N VAL A 344 34.10 17.46 43.13
CA VAL A 344 32.72 17.48 43.67
C VAL A 344 31.95 18.82 43.72
N ASP A 345 30.98 18.93 42.79
CA ASP A 345 29.62 19.49 42.90
C ASP A 345 28.83 18.60 41.93
N ASP A 346 28.16 17.51 42.36
CA ASP A 346 26.81 17.45 42.92
C ASP A 346 25.87 18.52 42.34
N ASP A 347 24.79 18.06 41.70
CA ASP A 347 23.64 18.86 41.20
C ASP A 347 23.72 19.46 39.78
N LEU A 348 23.85 18.61 38.75
CA LEU A 348 23.22 18.91 37.47
C LEU A 348 22.53 17.65 36.93
N GLU A 349 21.23 17.63 37.16
CA GLU A 349 20.20 16.71 36.69
C GLU A 349 20.49 16.18 35.27
N GLU A 350 20.47 14.86 35.11
CA GLU A 350 20.42 14.23 33.80
C GLU A 350 19.22 14.80 33.04
N PRO A 351 19.38 15.38 31.84
CA PRO A 351 18.23 15.59 30.98
C PRO A 351 17.72 14.21 30.55
N GLN A 352 16.75 13.73 31.30
CA GLN A 352 15.84 12.68 30.90
C GLN A 352 15.24 13.15 29.57
N PHE A 353 15.57 12.42 28.51
CA PHE A 353 14.97 12.57 27.19
C PHE A 353 13.49 12.23 27.35
N GLU A 354 12.64 13.27 27.43
CA GLU A 354 11.22 13.12 27.14
C GLU A 354 11.14 12.78 25.66
N GLU A 355 10.88 11.50 25.41
CA GLU A 355 10.47 10.95 24.13
C GLU A 355 9.18 11.67 23.73
N GLU A 356 9.32 12.59 22.76
CA GLU A 356 8.21 13.33 22.16
C GLU A 356 7.43 12.35 21.26
N GLU A 357 6.64 11.50 21.92
CA GLU A 357 5.78 10.46 21.34
C GLU A 357 4.51 11.12 20.73
N GLU A 358 4.65 12.11 19.85
CA GLU A 358 3.53 12.63 19.03
C GLU A 358 3.87 12.94 17.56
N GLU A 359 5.14 12.84 17.12
CA GLU A 359 5.50 13.01 15.70
C GLU A 359 5.82 11.71 14.92
N GLU A 360 5.86 10.53 15.54
CA GLU A 360 6.14 9.27 14.81
C GLU A 360 4.93 8.70 14.04
N GLU A 361 3.69 8.91 14.51
CA GLU A 361 2.51 8.33 13.83
C GLU A 361 2.13 9.05 12.52
N GLY A 362 2.66 10.27 12.31
CA GLY A 362 2.52 11.02 11.06
C GLY A 362 3.57 10.63 10.03
N GLY A 363 4.82 10.46 10.47
CA GLY A 363 5.96 10.11 9.62
C GLY A 363 5.90 8.69 9.06
N GLU A 364 5.53 7.69 9.86
CA GLU A 364 5.36 6.31 9.35
C GLU A 364 4.22 6.22 8.31
N LYS A 365 3.21 7.09 8.43
CA LYS A 365 2.09 7.09 7.49
C LYS A 365 2.43 7.81 6.19
N GLU A 366 3.28 8.83 6.26
CA GLU A 366 3.79 9.56 5.10
C GLU A 366 4.86 8.72 4.37
N GLU A 367 5.73 7.99 5.09
CA GLU A 367 6.67 7.03 4.49
C GLU A 367 5.96 5.83 3.84
N VAL A 368 4.86 5.32 4.42
CA VAL A 368 4.08 4.24 3.80
C VAL A 368 3.26 4.74 2.60
N GLU A 369 2.82 6.00 2.61
CA GLU A 369 2.13 6.61 1.46
C GLU A 369 3.12 6.95 0.33
N GLU A 370 4.37 7.35 0.66
CA GLU A 370 5.47 7.47 -0.32
C GLU A 370 5.93 6.12 -0.88
N GLU A 371 6.06 5.06 -0.06
CA GLU A 371 6.38 3.71 -0.54
C GLU A 371 5.24 3.14 -1.42
N GLU A 372 3.95 3.36 -1.08
CA GLU A 372 2.83 2.94 -1.94
C GLU A 372 2.77 3.77 -3.25
N GLU A 373 3.12 5.06 -3.24
CA GLU A 373 3.20 5.87 -4.46
C GLU A 373 4.41 5.47 -5.34
N GLU A 374 5.57 5.13 -4.76
CA GLU A 374 6.72 4.61 -5.51
C GLU A 374 6.43 3.22 -6.11
N GLU A 375 5.76 2.32 -5.38
CA GLU A 375 5.32 1.02 -5.94
C GLU A 375 4.28 1.19 -7.05
N GLU A 376 3.33 2.14 -6.94
CA GLU A 376 2.37 2.44 -8.02
C GLU A 376 3.05 3.06 -9.26
N GLU A 377 4.09 3.90 -9.09
CA GLU A 377 4.86 4.45 -10.21
C GLU A 377 5.72 3.39 -10.90
N GLU A 378 6.36 2.47 -10.15
CA GLU A 378 7.09 1.34 -10.74
C GLU A 378 6.15 0.37 -11.50
N GLU A 379 4.94 0.11 -10.98
CA GLU A 379 3.93 -0.69 -11.71
C GLU A 379 3.41 0.03 -12.97
N GLU A 380 3.20 1.36 -12.94
CA GLU A 380 2.80 2.13 -14.13
C GLU A 380 3.94 2.16 -15.19
N GLU A 381 5.22 2.24 -14.81
CA GLU A 381 6.36 2.14 -15.75
C GLU A 381 6.51 0.73 -16.35
N GLU A 382 6.32 -0.34 -15.58
CA GLU A 382 6.33 -1.70 -16.12
C GLU A 382 5.16 -1.96 -17.09
N GLU A 383 3.97 -1.40 -16.84
CA GLU A 383 2.84 -1.49 -17.79
C GLU A 383 3.09 -0.69 -19.08
N GLU A 384 3.73 0.49 -19.02
CA GLU A 384 4.10 1.26 -20.22
C GLU A 384 5.17 0.54 -21.06
N GLU A 385 6.17 -0.11 -20.42
CA GLU A 385 7.15 -0.94 -21.15
C GLU A 385 6.50 -2.18 -21.80
N GLU A 386 5.54 -2.84 -21.12
CA GLU A 386 4.77 -3.95 -21.72
C GLU A 386 3.93 -3.47 -22.92
N GLU A 387 3.31 -2.29 -22.87
CA GLU A 387 2.54 -1.73 -23.99
C GLU A 387 3.44 -1.31 -25.17
N GLU A 388 4.63 -0.72 -24.92
CA GLU A 388 5.58 -0.39 -26.00
C GLU A 388 6.13 -1.65 -26.68
N GLU A 389 6.41 -2.73 -25.93
CA GLU A 389 6.83 -4.02 -26.52
C GLU A 389 5.70 -4.68 -27.35
N GLU A 390 4.44 -4.61 -26.89
CA GLU A 390 3.29 -5.10 -27.67
C GLU A 390 3.06 -4.28 -28.96
N GLU A 391 3.32 -2.97 -28.95
CA GLU A 391 3.21 -2.13 -30.15
C GLU A 391 4.35 -2.36 -31.15
N GLU A 392 5.58 -2.61 -30.69
CA GLU A 392 6.68 -3.01 -31.59
C GLU A 392 6.44 -4.38 -32.23
N GLU A 393 5.76 -5.32 -31.53
CA GLU A 393 5.34 -6.60 -32.10
C GLU A 393 4.17 -6.49 -33.11
N GLU A 394 3.32 -5.45 -33.04
CA GLU A 394 2.24 -5.22 -34.03
C GLU A 394 2.71 -4.49 -35.30
N GLU A 395 3.84 -3.77 -35.26
CA GLU A 395 4.42 -3.07 -36.44
C GLU A 395 5.38 -3.94 -37.28
N GLU A 396 5.85 -5.09 -36.79
CA GLU A 396 6.69 -6.07 -37.52
C GLU A 396 5.88 -7.20 -38.20
#